data_AF-A0A536E252-F1
#
_entry.id   AF-A0A536E252-F1
#
_cell.length_a   1.000
_cell.length_b   1.000
_cell.length_c   1.000
_cell.angle_alpha   90.00
_cell.angle_beta   90.00
_cell.angle_gamma   90.00
#
_symmetry.space_group_name_H-M   'P 1'
#
loop_
_entity.id
_entity.type
_entity.pdbx_description
1 polymer ?
#
loop_
_entity_poly.entity_id
_entity_poly.type
_entity_poly.pdbx_seq_one_letter_code
_entity_poly.pdbx_strand_id
1 'polypeptide(L)'
;MALKILMWVMGVLLVVGSAASFVGVAVFPFDSGAGVTAPVAGIAFGAGVMIAGFDPIANISWVRALILYAILDIVYQVFTQITIGRFDIVSFIIGILVAVLVLVLYPNKPALWMQGGMSSGARA
;
A
#
# COMPACT_ATOMS: atom_id res chain seq x y z
N MET A 1 -11.70 9.75 -12.20
CA MET A 1 -12.63 9.08 -11.25
C MET A 1 -12.18 7.68 -10.89
N ALA A 2 -11.87 6.80 -11.85
CA ALA A 2 -11.44 5.43 -11.57
C ALA A 2 -10.28 5.29 -10.56
N LEU A 3 -9.23 6.12 -10.67
CA LEU A 3 -8.12 6.12 -9.71
C LEU A 3 -8.56 6.45 -8.27
N LYS A 4 -9.51 7.39 -8.10
CA LYS A 4 -10.04 7.76 -6.78
C LYS A 4 -10.74 6.57 -6.14
N ILE A 5 -11.60 5.90 -6.92
CA ILE A 5 -12.34 4.71 -6.50
C ILE A 5 -11.36 3.59 -6.14
N LEU A 6 -10.33 3.35 -6.96
CA LEU A 6 -9.29 2.36 -6.68
C LEU A 6 -8.62 2.63 -5.33
N MET A 7 -8.21 3.87 -5.07
CA MET A 7 -7.60 4.23 -3.78
C MET A 7 -8.57 4.06 -2.61
N TRP A 8 -9.84 4.41 -2.76
CA TRP A 8 -10.83 4.18 -1.71
C TRP A 8 -11.06 2.70 -1.42
N VAL A 9 -11.24 1.88 -2.46
CA VAL A 9 -11.40 0.43 -2.34
C VAL A 9 -10.19 -0.18 -1.65
N MET A 10 -8.98 0.20 -2.07
CA MET A 10 -7.76 -0.28 -1.43
C MET A 10 -7.65 0.17 0.02
N GLY A 11 -7.99 1.43 0.33
CA GLY A 11 -8.01 1.91 1.70
C GLY A 11 -8.95 1.10 2.59
N VAL A 12 -10.15 0.78 2.11
CA VAL A 12 -11.11 -0.08 2.84
C VAL A 12 -10.54 -1.49 3.03
N LEU A 13 -10.02 -2.12 1.98
CA LEU A 13 -9.45 -3.46 2.08
C LEU A 13 -8.30 -3.53 3.07
N LEU A 14 -7.41 -2.55 3.07
CA LEU A 14 -6.29 -2.42 4.00
C LEU A 14 -6.77 -2.26 5.45
N VAL A 15 -7.75 -1.40 5.69
CA VAL A 15 -8.34 -1.20 7.02
C VAL A 15 -9.03 -2.47 7.51
N VAL A 16 -9.86 -3.11 6.67
CA VAL A 16 -10.61 -4.31 7.05
C VAL A 16 -9.67 -5.50 7.27
N GLY A 17 -8.68 -5.72 6.40
CA GLY A 17 -7.68 -6.78 6.56
C GLY A 17 -6.84 -6.59 7.83
N SER A 18 -6.47 -5.34 8.12
CA SER A 18 -5.74 -4.99 9.35
C SER A 18 -6.62 -5.12 10.60
N ALA A 19 -7.91 -4.80 10.52
CA ALA A 19 -8.84 -5.01 11.62
C ALA A 19 -9.06 -6.50 11.90
N ALA A 20 -9.12 -7.34 10.87
CA ALA A 20 -9.23 -8.79 11.03
C ALA A 20 -8.00 -9.41 11.72
N SER A 21 -6.81 -8.83 11.53
CA SER A 21 -5.59 -9.34 12.15
C SER A 21 -5.53 -9.13 13.67
N PHE A 22 -6.35 -8.25 14.25
CA PHE A 22 -6.50 -8.13 15.71
C PHE A 22 -6.88 -9.45 16.37
N VAL A 23 -7.67 -10.29 15.70
CA VAL A 23 -8.05 -11.62 16.22
C VAL A 23 -6.83 -12.52 16.35
N GLY A 24 -5.93 -12.49 15.36
CA GLY A 24 -4.68 -13.26 15.40
C GLY A 24 -3.72 -12.75 16.48
N VAL A 25 -3.59 -11.42 16.59
CA VAL A 25 -2.75 -10.76 17.59
C VAL A 25 -3.24 -11.03 19.03
N ALA A 26 -4.55 -11.07 19.24
CA ALA A 26 -5.13 -11.38 20.55
C ALA A 26 -4.75 -12.78 21.06
N VAL A 27 -4.47 -13.72 20.14
CA VAL A 27 -4.01 -15.08 20.47
C VAL A 27 -2.48 -15.15 20.54
N PHE A 28 -1.78 -14.44 19.65
CA PHE A 28 -0.32 -14.43 19.56
C PHE A 28 0.22 -12.99 19.41
N PRO A 29 0.64 -12.34 20.51
CA PRO A 29 1.01 -10.92 20.53
C PRO A 29 2.45 -10.67 20.04
N PHE A 30 2.74 -11.02 18.80
CA PHE A 30 4.05 -10.78 18.17
C PHE A 30 4.16 -9.42 17.46
N ASP A 31 3.11 -8.61 17.51
CA ASP A 31 2.95 -7.42 16.69
C ASP A 31 3.53 -6.14 17.30
N SER A 32 4.00 -6.16 18.56
CA SER A 32 4.47 -4.98 19.29
C SER A 32 5.98 -4.95 19.56
N GLY A 33 6.75 -5.93 19.07
CA GLY A 33 8.18 -6.10 19.41
C GLY A 33 9.09 -4.93 19.02
N ALA A 34 8.65 -4.07 18.10
CA ALA A 34 9.36 -2.88 17.65
C ALA A 34 8.77 -1.55 18.19
N GLY A 35 7.86 -1.60 19.17
CA GLY A 35 7.22 -0.40 19.75
C GLY A 35 6.10 0.21 18.89
N VAL A 36 5.69 -0.47 17.82
CA VAL A 36 4.54 -0.13 16.97
C VAL A 36 3.70 -1.39 16.75
N THR A 37 2.38 -1.25 16.72
CA THR A 37 1.45 -2.37 16.51
C THR A 37 1.10 -2.52 15.04
N ALA A 38 1.32 -3.71 14.49
CA ALA A 38 1.11 -3.98 13.06
C ALA A 38 -0.33 -3.69 12.58
N PRO A 39 -1.40 -4.06 13.32
CA PRO A 39 -2.77 -3.74 12.91
C PRO A 39 -3.04 -2.24 12.83
N VAL A 40 -2.52 -1.45 13.78
CA VAL A 40 -2.73 0.01 13.81
C VAL A 40 -1.99 0.68 12.66
N ALA A 41 -0.76 0.24 12.36
CA ALA A 41 -0.01 0.72 11.21
C ALA A 41 -0.76 0.46 9.89
N GLY A 42 -1.31 -0.74 9.72
CA GLY A 42 -2.10 -1.10 8.53
C GLY A 42 -3.38 -0.28 8.39
N ILE A 43 -4.11 -0.04 9.49
CA ILE A 43 -5.31 0.82 9.51
C ILE A 43 -4.95 2.26 9.16
N ALA A 44 -3.90 2.82 9.77
CA ALA A 44 -3.46 4.18 9.51
C ALA A 44 -3.03 4.35 8.03
N PHE A 45 -2.32 3.37 7.48
CA PHE A 45 -1.95 3.35 6.07
C PHE A 45 -3.18 3.31 5.15
N GLY A 46 -4.12 2.39 5.41
CA GLY A 46 -5.37 2.28 4.63
C GLY A 46 -6.22 3.55 4.69
N ALA A 47 -6.35 4.17 5.87
CA ALA A 47 -7.04 5.45 6.03
C ALA A 47 -6.34 6.58 5.25
N GLY A 48 -5.01 6.64 5.29
CA GLY A 48 -4.23 7.61 4.52
C GLY A 48 -4.41 7.46 3.01
N VAL A 49 -4.40 6.22 2.49
CA VAL A 49 -4.69 5.93 1.08
C VAL A 49 -6.11 6.36 0.71
N MET A 50 -7.09 6.14 1.58
CA MET A 50 -8.48 6.54 1.36
C MET A 50 -8.64 8.07 1.28
N ILE A 51 -8.04 8.80 2.22
CA ILE A 51 -8.06 10.26 2.25
C ILE A 51 -7.35 10.83 1.02
N ALA A 52 -6.20 10.28 0.64
CA ALA A 52 -5.49 10.68 -0.57
C ALA A 52 -6.30 10.42 -1.85
N GLY A 53 -7.23 9.46 -1.83
CA GLY A 53 -8.14 9.17 -2.94
C GLY A 53 -9.06 10.35 -3.32
N PHE A 54 -9.31 11.32 -2.44
CA PHE A 54 -10.08 12.53 -2.80
C PHE A 54 -9.39 13.39 -3.84
N ASP A 55 -8.06 13.52 -3.75
CA ASP A 55 -7.21 14.16 -4.76
C ASP A 55 -5.87 13.41 -4.91
N PRO A 56 -5.83 12.36 -5.75
CA PRO A 56 -4.62 11.54 -5.92
C PRO A 56 -3.45 12.30 -6.55
N ILE A 57 -3.73 13.38 -7.30
CA ILE A 57 -2.72 14.13 -8.05
C ILE A 57 -1.98 15.06 -7.09
N ALA A 58 -2.71 15.72 -6.19
CA ALA A 58 -2.10 16.51 -5.11
C ALA A 58 -1.37 15.63 -4.09
N ASN A 59 -1.82 14.38 -3.90
CA ASN A 59 -1.30 13.45 -2.89
C ASN A 59 -0.48 12.30 -3.48
N ILE A 60 0.46 12.60 -4.39
CA ILE A 60 1.24 11.58 -5.10
C ILE A 60 2.06 10.66 -4.19
N SER A 61 2.48 11.12 -3.01
CA SER A 61 3.22 10.31 -2.04
C SER A 61 2.42 9.07 -1.61
N TRP A 62 1.10 9.20 -1.41
CA TRP A 62 0.22 8.09 -1.07
C TRP A 62 -0.04 7.16 -2.24
N VAL A 63 -0.09 7.68 -3.47
CA VAL A 63 -0.16 6.84 -4.69
C VAL A 63 1.11 6.00 -4.80
N ARG A 64 2.29 6.60 -4.57
CA ARG A 64 3.56 5.88 -4.54
C ARG A 64 3.62 4.85 -3.42
N ALA A 65 3.12 5.19 -2.24
CA ALA A 65 3.07 4.27 -1.12
C ALA A 65 2.13 3.08 -1.41
N LEU A 66 1.02 3.29 -2.10
CA LEU A 66 0.13 2.22 -2.55
C LEU A 66 0.80 1.29 -3.57
N ILE A 67 1.58 1.85 -4.51
CA ILE A 67 2.40 1.04 -5.44
C ILE A 67 3.42 0.20 -4.66
N LEU A 68 4.11 0.82 -3.70
CA LEU A 68 5.08 0.12 -2.86
C LEU A 68 4.42 -1.00 -2.07
N TYR A 69 3.25 -0.75 -1.47
CA TYR A 69 2.47 -1.80 -0.81
C TYR A 69 2.16 -2.96 -1.74
N ALA A 70 1.67 -2.69 -2.96
CA ALA A 70 1.33 -3.74 -3.92
C ALA A 70 2.56 -4.59 -4.31
N ILE A 71 3.72 -3.97 -4.50
CA ILE A 71 4.98 -4.67 -4.77
C ILE A 71 5.39 -5.52 -3.57
N LEU A 72 5.34 -4.96 -2.36
CA LEU A 72 5.72 -5.67 -1.15
C LEU A 72 4.79 -6.84 -0.85
N ASP A 73 3.49 -6.72 -1.12
CA ASP A 73 2.54 -7.82 -0.95
C ASP A 73 2.83 -8.97 -1.93
N ILE A 74 3.13 -8.66 -3.20
CA ILE A 74 3.56 -9.66 -4.19
C ILE A 74 4.83 -10.39 -3.71
N VAL A 75 5.83 -9.64 -3.25
CA VAL A 75 7.09 -10.20 -2.73
C VAL A 75 6.81 -11.06 -1.49
N TYR A 76 5.94 -10.60 -0.59
CA TYR A 76 5.54 -11.33 0.60
C TYR A 76 4.91 -12.69 0.24
N GLN A 77 3.96 -12.72 -0.68
CA GLN A 77 3.31 -13.97 -1.11
C GLN A 77 4.30 -14.96 -1.73
N VAL A 78 5.25 -14.47 -2.54
CA VAL A 78 6.31 -15.31 -3.10
C VAL A 78 7.22 -15.85 -2.00
N PHE A 79 7.60 -15.00 -1.04
CA PHE A 79 8.44 -15.38 0.07
C PHE A 79 7.78 -16.43 0.98
N THR A 80 6.51 -16.25 1.35
CA THR A 80 5.78 -17.22 2.18
C THR A 80 5.56 -18.55 1.46
N GLN A 81 5.37 -18.51 0.14
CA GLN A 81 5.25 -19.73 -0.65
C GLN A 81 6.53 -20.55 -0.62
N ILE A 82 7.69 -19.89 -0.71
CA ILE A 82 9.00 -20.56 -0.71
C ILE A 82 9.38 -21.02 0.70
N THR A 83 9.11 -20.22 1.73
CA THR A 83 9.62 -20.47 3.09
C THR A 83 8.76 -21.41 3.90
N ILE A 84 7.44 -21.30 3.79
CA ILE A 84 6.48 -22.03 4.64
C ILE A 84 5.37 -22.72 3.83
N GLY A 85 5.47 -22.73 2.50
CA GLY A 85 4.50 -23.38 1.61
C GLY A 85 3.11 -22.75 1.65
N ARG A 86 2.99 -21.47 2.05
CA ARG A 86 1.72 -20.75 2.10
C ARG A 86 1.66 -19.68 1.02
N PHE A 87 0.59 -19.71 0.23
CA PHE A 87 0.35 -18.75 -0.83
C PHE A 87 -1.13 -18.36 -0.89
N ASP A 88 -1.39 -17.06 -0.79
CA ASP A 88 -2.71 -16.50 -1.02
C ASP A 88 -2.78 -15.96 -2.46
N ILE A 89 -3.39 -16.75 -3.34
CA ILE A 89 -3.59 -16.39 -4.74
C ILE A 89 -4.46 -15.13 -4.90
N VAL A 90 -5.41 -14.89 -3.98
CA VAL A 90 -6.31 -13.75 -4.05
C VAL A 90 -5.54 -12.47 -3.75
N SER A 91 -4.76 -12.45 -2.67
CA SER A 91 -3.88 -11.31 -2.34
C SER A 91 -2.91 -11.02 -3.47
N PHE A 92 -2.27 -12.07 -4.01
CA PHE A 92 -1.32 -11.94 -5.10
C PHE A 92 -1.93 -11.30 -6.36
N ILE A 93 -3.12 -11.77 -6.79
CA ILE A 93 -3.82 -11.22 -7.95
C ILE A 93 -4.23 -9.77 -7.68
N ILE A 94 -4.74 -9.45 -6.48
CA ILE A 94 -5.10 -8.08 -6.10
C ILE A 94 -3.87 -7.17 -6.16
N GLY A 95 -2.73 -7.60 -5.62
CA GLY A 95 -1.47 -6.85 -5.69
C GLY A 95 -1.07 -6.53 -7.12
N ILE A 96 -1.11 -7.51 -8.02
CA ILE A 96 -0.82 -7.30 -9.45
C ILE A 96 -1.82 -6.32 -10.07
N LEU A 97 -3.12 -6.54 -9.86
CA LEU A 97 -4.16 -5.67 -10.41
C LEU A 97 -4.00 -4.23 -9.94
N VAL A 98 -3.72 -4.01 -8.66
CA VAL A 98 -3.53 -2.66 -8.11
C VAL A 98 -2.29 -2.00 -8.72
N ALA A 99 -1.16 -2.70 -8.78
CA ALA A 99 0.05 -2.18 -9.38
C ALA A 99 -0.18 -1.75 -10.84
N VAL A 100 -0.83 -2.61 -11.64
CA VAL A 100 -1.16 -2.34 -13.04
C VAL A 100 -2.16 -1.19 -13.17
N LEU A 101 -3.26 -1.22 -12.41
CA LEU A 101 -4.31 -0.22 -12.49
C LEU A 101 -3.82 1.17 -12.06
N VAL A 102 -2.97 1.27 -11.05
CA VAL A 102 -2.37 2.57 -10.68
C VAL A 102 -1.51 3.10 -11.84
N LEU A 103 -0.65 2.27 -12.45
CA LEU A 103 0.20 2.69 -13.56
C LEU A 103 -0.59 3.10 -14.82
N VAL A 104 -1.73 2.45 -15.07
CA VAL A 104 -2.60 2.74 -16.22
C VAL A 104 -3.46 3.98 -15.97
N LEU A 105 -4.06 4.09 -14.79
CA LEU A 105 -5.03 5.15 -14.47
C LEU A 105 -4.39 6.46 -14.03
N TYR A 106 -3.11 6.44 -13.62
CA TYR A 106 -2.42 7.67 -13.23
C TYR A 106 -2.02 8.48 -14.48
N PRO A 107 -2.46 9.74 -14.60
CA PRO A 107 -2.24 10.53 -15.81
C PRO A 107 -0.76 10.83 -16.05
N ASN A 108 0.01 11.11 -15.00
CA ASN A 108 1.41 11.50 -15.09
C ASN A 108 2.34 10.37 -14.62
N LYS A 109 2.43 9.29 -15.40
CA LYS A 109 3.22 8.08 -15.08
C LYS A 109 4.67 8.36 -14.66
N PRO A 110 5.42 9.27 -15.31
CA PRO A 110 6.79 9.57 -14.91
C PRO A 110 6.89 10.13 -13.49
N ALA A 111 5.85 10.83 -13.02
CA ALA A 111 5.83 11.37 -11.67
C ALA A 111 5.65 10.29 -10.59
N LEU A 112 5.19 9.09 -10.94
CA LEU A 112 5.09 7.98 -9.97
C LEU A 112 6.47 7.51 -9.51
N TRP A 113 7.48 7.67 -10.37
CA TRP A 113 8.86 7.37 -10.03
C TRP A 113 9.49 8.60 -9.37
N MET A 114 10.50 8.40 -8.52
CA MET A 114 11.26 9.53 -7.99
C MET A 114 11.95 10.22 -9.18
N GLN A 115 11.37 11.33 -9.66
CA GLN A 115 12.13 12.27 -10.47
C GLN A 115 13.22 12.84 -9.58
N GLY A 116 14.45 12.36 -9.77
CA GLY A 116 15.68 12.96 -9.24
C GLY A 116 15.95 14.31 -9.90
N GLY A 117 15.00 15.23 -9.81
CA GLY A 117 15.20 16.63 -10.10
C GLY A 117 15.77 17.26 -8.85
N MET A 118 17.10 17.34 -8.78
CA MET A 118 17.81 18.19 -7.84
C MET A 118 17.23 19.61 -7.97
N SER A 119 16.33 20.02 -7.08
CA SER A 119 16.14 21.44 -6.84
C SER A 119 17.41 21.89 -6.12
N SER A 120 18.45 22.20 -6.91
CA SER A 120 19.57 22.98 -6.42
C SER A 120 18.99 24.33 -6.02
N GLY A 121 18.56 24.40 -4.75
CA GLY A 121 18.31 25.63 -4.04
C GLY A 121 19.65 26.30 -3.79
N ALA A 122 20.27 26.82 -4.85
CA ALA A 122 21.31 27.83 -4.74
C ALA A 122 20.63 29.17 -4.99
N ARG A 123 19.92 29.66 -3.97
CA ARG A 123 19.72 31.10 -3.80
C ARG A 123 21.01 31.62 -3.15
N ALA A 124 21.80 32.36 -3.92
CA ALA A 124 22.77 33.34 -3.44
C ALA A 124 22.59 34.59 -4.29
#